data_AF-A0A3D1VMD6-F1
#
_entry.id   AF-A0A3D1VMD6-F1
#
_cell.length_a   1.000
_cell.length_b   1.000
_cell.length_c   1.000
_cell.angle_alpha   90.00
_cell.angle_beta   90.00
_cell.angle_gamma   90.00
#
_symmetry.space_group_name_H-M   'P 1'
#
loop_
_entity.id
_entity.type
_entity.pdbx_description
1 polymer ?
#
loop_
_entity_poly.entity_id
_entity_poly.type
_entity_poly.pdbx_seq_one_letter_code
_entity_poly.pdbx_strand_id
1 'polypeptide(L)' 'GVLCFDEDVPFLPESDKLITLGGKREYDKQAQDLFACLRRFDVMDVSAIYTRVPEDDSLGLAVKNRLLKACAFTVLAV' A
#
# COMPACT_ATOMS: atom_id res chain seq x y z
N GLY A 1 -3.29 -3.15 9.68
CA GLY A 1 -4.05 -2.58 8.55
C GLY A 1 -3.65 -3.28 7.27
N VAL A 2 -4.49 -3.22 6.25
CA VAL A 2 -4.18 -3.71 4.90
C VAL A 2 -4.22 -2.53 3.95
N LEU A 3 -3.12 -2.31 3.24
CA LEU A 3 -3.01 -1.33 2.16
C LEU A 3 -2.98 -2.08 0.83
N CYS A 4 -3.99 -1.89 -0.01
CA CYS A 4 -4.16 -2.65 -1.25
C CYS A 4 -4.57 -1.76 -2.43
N PHE A 5 -4.70 -2.35 -3.62
CA PHE A 5 -5.31 -1.67 -4.76
C PHE A 5 -6.82 -1.92 -4.80
N ASP A 6 -7.55 -1.09 -5.54
CA ASP A 6 -9.00 -1.23 -5.70
C ASP A 6 -9.39 -2.61 -6.27
N GLU A 7 -8.57 -3.16 -7.17
CA GLU A 7 -8.80 -4.47 -7.77
C GLU A 7 -8.55 -5.63 -6.79
N ASP A 8 -7.89 -5.40 -5.67
CA ASP A 8 -7.62 -6.43 -4.66
C ASP A 8 -8.74 -6.51 -3.60
N VAL A 9 -9.57 -5.46 -3.47
CA VAL A 9 -10.66 -5.37 -2.48
C VAL A 9 -11.60 -6.59 -2.51
N PRO A 10 -12.05 -7.11 -3.68
CA PRO A 10 -12.98 -8.25 -3.71
C PRO A 10 -12.39 -9.56 -3.17
N PHE A 11 -11.05 -9.66 -3.06
CA PHE A 11 -10.35 -10.85 -2.59
C PHE A 11 -9.98 -10.78 -1.11
N LEU A 12 -10.27 -9.66 -0.45
CA LEU A 12 -9.93 -9.40 0.95
C LEU A 12 -11.19 -9.46 1.83
N PRO A 13 -11.07 -9.92 3.08
CA PRO A 13 -12.17 -9.84 4.02
C PRO A 13 -12.54 -8.38 4.30
N GLU A 14 -13.83 -8.10 4.43
CA GLU A 14 -14.31 -6.78 4.84
C GLU A 14 -13.70 -6.39 6.20
N SER A 15 -13.15 -5.18 6.27
CA SER A 15 -12.44 -4.69 7.45
C SER A 15 -12.40 -3.17 7.45
N ASP A 16 -12.69 -2.55 8.60
CA ASP A 16 -12.52 -1.10 8.80
C ASP A 16 -11.04 -0.66 8.75
N LYS A 17 -10.11 -1.62 8.73
CA LYS A 17 -8.66 -1.43 8.69
C LYS A 17 -8.10 -1.66 7.27
N LEU A 18 -8.95 -1.63 6.25
CA LEU A 18 -8.60 -1.73 4.83
C LEU A 18 -8.58 -0.33 4.20
N ILE A 19 -7.47 0.02 3.55
CA ILE A 19 -7.30 1.28 2.81
C ILE A 19 -6.81 0.96 1.40
N THR A 20 -7.39 1.61 0.39
CA THR A 20 -6.96 1.45 -1.00
C THR A 20 -6.02 2.59 -1.43
N LEU A 21 -5.07 2.28 -2.30
CA LEU A 21 -4.18 3.23 -2.98
C LEU A 21 -4.74 3.71 -4.33
N GLY A 22 -5.97 3.33 -4.68
CA GLY A 22 -6.54 3.48 -6.01
C GLY A 22 -6.27 2.27 -6.91
N GLY A 23 -6.53 2.42 -8.20
CA GLY A 23 -6.39 1.34 -9.18
C GLY A 23 -4.93 0.99 -9.45
N LYS A 24 -4.62 -0.28 -9.73
CA LYS A 24 -3.25 -0.82 -9.94
C LYS A 24 -2.39 -0.04 -10.92
N ARG A 25 -3.00 0.66 -11.89
CA ARG A 25 -2.30 1.40 -12.96
C ARG A 25 -2.19 2.92 -12.70
N GLU A 26 -2.69 3.43 -11.57
CA GLU A 26 -2.64 4.87 -11.22
C GLU A 26 -1.33 5.26 -10.50
N TYR A 27 -0.17 4.87 -11.02
CA TYR A 27 1.12 4.95 -10.29
C TYR A 27 1.49 6.34 -9.75
N ASP A 28 1.27 7.41 -10.52
CA ASP A 28 1.61 8.77 -10.08
C ASP A 28 0.76 9.22 -8.90
N LYS A 29 -0.53 8.90 -8.95
CA LYS A 29 -1.49 9.17 -7.87
C LYS A 29 -1.18 8.32 -6.64
N GLN A 30 -0.93 7.02 -6.83
CA GLN A 30 -0.49 6.12 -5.75
C GLN A 30 0.76 6.67 -5.05
N ALA A 31 1.74 7.16 -5.80
CA ALA A 31 2.98 7.70 -5.25
C ALA A 31 2.76 8.99 -4.44
N GLN A 32 1.80 9.83 -4.84
CA GLN A 32 1.41 11.05 -4.12
C GLN A 32 0.60 10.72 -2.85
N ASP A 33 -0.37 9.82 -2.99
CA ASP A 33 -1.34 9.50 -1.94
C ASP A 33 -0.79 8.52 -0.89
N LEU A 34 0.30 7.79 -1.19
CA LEU A 34 0.87 6.78 -0.31
C LEU A 34 1.08 7.28 1.13
N PHE A 35 1.72 8.43 1.31
CA PHE A 35 1.98 8.96 2.65
C PHE A 35 0.69 9.39 3.38
N ALA A 36 -0.30 9.86 2.65
CA ALA A 36 -1.61 10.16 3.22
C ALA A 36 -2.32 8.88 3.66
N CYS A 37 -2.29 7.83 2.85
CA CYS A 37 -2.85 6.52 3.20
C CYS A 37 -2.15 5.90 4.41
N LEU A 38 -0.82 6.01 4.50
CA LEU A 38 -0.07 5.54 5.67
C LEU A 38 -0.48 6.30 6.93
N ARG A 39 -0.59 7.64 6.87
CA ARG A 39 -1.03 8.45 8.01
C ARG A 39 -2.45 8.14 8.48
N ARG A 40 -3.31 7.62 7.62
CA ARG A 40 -4.65 7.16 8.03
C ARG A 40 -4.58 5.95 8.96
N PHE A 41 -3.52 5.15 8.90
CA PHE A 41 -3.31 4.06 9.85
C PHE A 41 -2.82 4.53 11.22
N ASP A 42 -2.23 5.72 11.33
CA ASP A 42 -1.73 6.25 12.63
C ASP A 42 -2.87 6.46 13.64
N VAL A 43 -4.09 6.71 13.15
CA VAL A 43 -5.30 6.85 13.98
C VAL A 43 -6.09 5.53 14.09
N MET A 44 -5.64 4.48 13.42
CA MET A 44 -6.21 3.14 13.53
C MET A 44 -5.39 2.35 14.56
N ASP A 45 -6.06 1.58 15.41
CA ASP A 45 -5.38 0.66 16.34
C ASP A 45 -4.80 -0.55 15.58
N VAL A 46 -3.66 -0.34 14.91
CA VAL A 46 -2.95 -1.35 14.11
C VAL A 46 -1.47 -1.41 14.51
N SER A 47 -0.98 -2.61 14.78
CA SER A 47 0.43 -2.85 15.11
C SER A 47 1.32 -3.02 13.88
N ALA A 48 0.75 -3.36 12.73
CA ALA A 48 1.45 -3.55 11.47
C ALA A 48 0.54 -3.24 10.27
N ILE A 49 1.14 -2.84 9.14
CA ILE A 49 0.47 -2.63 7.86
C ILE A 49 1.01 -3.64 6.86
N TYR A 50 0.11 -4.41 6.25
CA TYR A 50 0.45 -5.35 5.18
C TYR A 50 0.08 -4.75 3.83
N THR A 51 0.95 -4.94 2.84
CA THR A 51 0.70 -4.53 1.46
C THR A 51 1.39 -5.47 0.49
N ARG A 52 0.85 -5.61 -0.71
CA ARG A 52 1.51 -6.34 -1.79
C ARG A 52 2.61 -5.46 -2.37
N VAL A 53 3.81 -6.00 -2.56
CA VAL A 53 4.86 -5.32 -3.31
C VAL A 53 4.41 -5.22 -4.78
N PRO A 54 4.37 -4.03 -5.38
CA PRO A 54 4.05 -3.89 -6.81
C PRO A 54 5.04 -4.70 -7.66
N GLU A 55 4.57 -5.32 -8.74
CA GLU A 55 5.43 -6.04 -9.68
C GLU A 55 6.44 -5.09 -10.33
N ASP A 56 7.60 -5.62 -10.75
CA ASP A 56 8.71 -4.88 -11.37
C ASP A 56 8.42 -4.47 -12.83
N ASP A 57 7.20 -4.00 -13.09
CA ASP A 57 6.90 -3.27 -14.31
C ASP A 57 7.51 -1.87 -14.18
N SER A 58 8.07 -1.34 -15.28
CA SER A 58 8.94 -0.15 -15.27
C SER A 58 8.35 1.11 -14.60
N LEU A 59 7.02 1.23 -14.51
CA LEU A 59 6.32 2.30 -13.77
C LEU A 59 6.10 2.02 -12.27
N GLY A 60 6.03 0.75 -11.85
CA GLY A 60 5.82 0.36 -10.45
C GLY A 60 7.01 0.68 -9.53
N LEU A 61 8.19 0.93 -10.11
CA LEU A 61 9.43 1.25 -9.40
C LEU A 61 9.33 2.54 -8.55
N ALA A 62 8.57 3.53 -9.01
CA ALA A 62 8.43 4.81 -8.30
C ALA A 62 7.61 4.67 -7.00
N VAL A 63 6.54 3.86 -7.05
CA VAL A 63 5.69 3.54 -5.89
C VAL A 63 6.45 2.61 -4.95
N LYS A 64 7.10 1.58 -5.49
CA LYS A 64 7.96 0.64 -4.75
C LYS A 64 9.06 1.36 -3.97
N ASN A 65 9.79 2.29 -4.59
CA ASN A 65 10.83 3.08 -3.91
C ASN A 65 10.29 3.92 -2.74
N ARG A 66 9.05 4.43 -2.85
CA ARG A 66 8.42 5.19 -1.76
C ARG A 66 7.91 4.27 -0.65
N LEU A 67 7.33 3.13 -1.00
CA LEU A 67 6.95 2.09 -0.05
C LEU A 67 8.14 1.57 0.74
N LEU A 68 9.24 1.25 0.07
CA LEU A 68 10.47 0.80 0.73
C LEU A 68 10.99 1.83 1.73
N LYS A 69 10.96 3.12 1.38
CA LYS A 69 11.30 4.19 2.33
C LYS A 69 10.34 4.26 3.51
N ALA A 70 9.04 4.14 3.26
CA ALA A 70 8.02 4.18 4.30
C ALA A 70 8.09 3.01 5.28
N CYS A 71 8.44 1.82 4.81
CA CYS A 71 8.61 0.62 5.64
C CYS A 71 10.00 0.54 6.29
N ALA A 72 10.83 1.59 6.18
CA ALA A 72 12.25 1.55 6.58
C ALA A 72 12.99 0.32 6.01
N PHE A 73 12.64 -0.07 4.78
CA PHE A 73 13.12 -1.26 4.07
C PHE A 73 12.83 -2.60 4.78
N THR A 74 11.87 -2.63 5.71
CA THR A 74 11.40 -3.85 6.38
C THR A 74 10.46 -4.61 5.43
N VAL A 75 11.04 -5.51 4.63
CA VAL A 75 10.31 -6.34 3.67
C VAL A 75 10.34 -7.79 4.16
N LEU A 76 9.18 -8.40 4.31
CA LEU A 76 9.05 -9.84 4.56
C LEU A 76 9.15 -10.56 3.22
N ALA A 77 10.23 -11.31 3.00
CA ALA A 77 10.32 -12.27 1.90
C ALA A 77 9.82 -13.62 2.41
N VAL A 78 8.72 -14.11 1.84
CA VAL A 78 8.14 -15.42 2.16
C VAL A 78 8.11 -16.25 0.89
#